data_AF-A0A354CVQ5-F1
#
_entry.id   AF-A0A354CVQ5-F1
#
_cell.length_a   1.000
_cell.length_b   1.000
_cell.length_c   1.000
_cell.angle_alpha   90.00
_cell.angle_beta   90.00
_cell.angle_gamma   90.00
#
_symmetry.space_group_name_H-M   'P 1'
#
loop_
_entity.id
_entity.type
_entity.pdbx_description
1 polymer ?
#
loop_
_entity_poly.entity_id
_entity_poly.type
_entity_poly.pdbx_seq_one_letter_code
_entity_poly.pdbx_strand_id
1 'polypeptide(L)'
;RFSDVMWVMQQILFMSMDKRLAIFLTDESARIKSNTLTLTHEQIARYIGSAREVVSRMLKYFAAEGIVEASRGGIKILDKERLRRLTL
;
A
#
# COMPACT_ATOMS: atom_id res chain seq x y z
N ARG A 1 -14.50 22.65 -0.84
CA ARG A 1 -15.32 22.61 0.41
C ARG A 1 -15.96 21.24 0.64
N PHE A 2 -16.88 20.74 -0.21
CA PHE A 2 -17.39 19.35 -0.07
C PHE A 2 -16.32 18.29 -0.37
N SER A 3 -15.45 18.55 -1.35
CA SER A 3 -14.36 17.66 -1.73
C SER A 3 -13.33 17.44 -0.61
N ASP A 4 -13.05 18.46 0.20
CA ASP A 4 -12.08 18.38 1.31
C ASP A 4 -12.60 17.50 2.45
N VAL A 5 -13.88 17.64 2.80
CA VAL A 5 -14.52 16.77 3.82
C VAL A 5 -14.62 15.33 3.32
N MET A 6 -14.98 15.13 2.05
CA MET A 6 -14.98 13.80 1.44
C MET A 6 -13.57 13.18 1.43
N TRP A 7 -12.54 14.01 1.20
CA TRP A 7 -11.15 13.58 1.23
C TRP A 7 -10.69 13.18 2.64
N VAL A 8 -11.05 13.95 3.68
CA VAL A 8 -10.78 13.60 5.08
C VAL A 8 -11.52 12.32 5.49
N MET A 9 -12.79 12.16 5.09
CA MET A 9 -13.53 10.92 5.34
C MET A 9 -12.91 9.72 4.63
N GLN A 10 -12.47 9.90 3.39
CA GLN A 10 -11.71 8.89 2.66
C GLN A 10 -10.40 8.56 3.37
N GLN A 11 -9.65 9.54 3.88
CA GLN A 11 -8.44 9.30 4.67
C GLN A 11 -8.74 8.43 5.90
N ILE A 12 -9.79 8.73 6.66
CA ILE A 12 -10.19 7.93 7.84
C ILE A 12 -10.57 6.50 7.43
N LEU A 13 -11.30 6.31 6.32
CA LEU A 13 -11.61 4.98 5.79
C LEU A 13 -10.35 4.25 5.28
N PHE A 14 -9.38 5.00 4.75
CA PHE A 14 -8.11 4.50 4.25
C PHE A 14 -7.06 4.27 5.35
N MET A 15 -7.25 4.75 6.59
CA MET A 15 -6.43 4.38 7.76
C MET A 15 -6.64 2.91 8.19
N SER A 16 -7.64 2.22 7.63
CA SER A 16 -7.73 0.76 7.70
C SER A 16 -7.02 0.07 6.53
N MET A 17 -6.75 0.83 5.46
CA MET A 17 -6.30 0.34 4.17
C MET A 17 -4.78 0.41 4.03
N ASP A 18 -4.16 1.45 4.57
CA ASP A 18 -2.72 1.54 4.81
C ASP A 18 -2.21 0.33 5.60
N LYS A 19 -2.87 -0.01 6.72
CA LYS A 19 -2.53 -1.16 7.56
C LYS A 19 -2.68 -2.47 6.80
N ARG A 20 -3.81 -2.66 6.09
CA ARG A 20 -4.05 -3.86 5.26
C ARG A 20 -3.00 -4.00 4.16
N LEU A 21 -2.69 -2.91 3.46
CA LEU A 21 -1.67 -2.92 2.41
C LEU A 21 -0.28 -3.18 3.01
N ALA A 22 0.07 -2.56 4.13
CA ALA A 22 1.35 -2.75 4.80
C ALA A 22 1.54 -4.20 5.29
N ILE A 23 0.50 -4.80 5.88
CA ILE A 23 0.48 -6.21 6.28
C ILE A 23 0.73 -7.09 5.05
N PHE A 24 -0.03 -6.87 3.97
CA PHE A 24 0.09 -7.65 2.74
C PHE A 24 1.49 -7.57 2.13
N LEU A 25 2.04 -6.35 1.96
CA LEU A 25 3.37 -6.16 1.38
C LEU A 25 4.47 -6.78 2.26
N THR A 26 4.33 -6.69 3.59
CA THR A 26 5.28 -7.28 4.54
C THR A 26 5.25 -8.80 4.48
N ASP A 27 4.05 -9.39 4.50
CA ASP A 27 3.87 -10.85 4.43
C ASP A 27 4.39 -11.43 3.11
N GLU A 28 4.01 -10.81 1.99
CA GLU A 28 4.50 -11.24 0.68
C GLU A 28 6.02 -11.15 0.57
N SER A 29 6.63 -10.06 1.04
CA SER A 29 8.08 -9.89 1.03
C SER A 29 8.79 -10.95 1.86
N ALA A 30 8.22 -11.29 3.02
CA ALA A 30 8.73 -12.36 3.87
C ALA A 30 8.62 -13.73 3.19
N ARG A 31 7.48 -14.00 2.54
CA ARG A 31 7.21 -15.26 1.83
C ARG A 31 8.19 -15.52 0.69
N ILE A 32 8.45 -14.50 -0.13
CA ILE A 32 9.37 -14.62 -1.28
C ILE A 32 10.83 -14.35 -0.92
N LYS A 33 11.13 -13.98 0.34
CA LYS A 33 12.45 -13.56 0.84
C LYS A 33 13.10 -12.48 -0.03
N SER A 34 12.30 -11.57 -0.58
CA SER A 34 12.74 -10.51 -1.49
C SER A 34 12.01 -9.21 -1.18
N ASN A 35 12.68 -8.08 -1.41
CA ASN A 35 12.11 -6.75 -1.23
C ASN A 35 11.33 -6.29 -2.48
N THR A 36 11.44 -7.03 -3.59
CA THR A 36 10.79 -6.70 -4.85
C THR A 36 9.66 -7.68 -5.10
N LEU A 37 8.44 -7.16 -5.06
CA LEU A 37 7.20 -7.87 -5.30
C LEU A 37 6.77 -7.68 -6.75
N THR A 38 6.72 -8.76 -7.52
CA THR A 38 6.27 -8.73 -8.92
C THR A 38 4.74 -8.87 -8.98
N LEU A 39 4.03 -7.87 -8.45
CA LEU A 39 2.58 -7.84 -8.38
C LEU A 39 2.03 -6.55 -8.97
N THR A 40 0.98 -6.69 -9.78
CA THR A 40 0.22 -5.54 -10.28
C THR A 40 -0.69 -4.98 -9.19
N HIS A 41 -1.06 -3.70 -9.30
CA HIS A 41 -2.00 -3.08 -8.36
C HIS A 41 -3.36 -3.80 -8.35
N GLU A 42 -3.76 -4.38 -9.48
CA GLU A 42 -5.01 -5.15 -9.62
C GLU A 42 -4.96 -6.47 -8.83
N GLN A 43 -3.82 -7.17 -8.88
CA GLN A 43 -3.64 -8.39 -8.09
C GLN A 43 -3.69 -8.08 -6.60
N ILE A 44 -2.98 -7.02 -6.18
CA ILE A 44 -2.94 -6.59 -4.78
C ILE A 44 -4.34 -6.22 -4.30
N ALA A 45 -5.08 -5.44 -5.09
CA ALA A 45 -6.45 -5.05 -4.80
C ALA A 45 -7.36 -6.26 -4.58
N ARG A 46 -7.25 -7.29 -5.44
CA ARG A 46 -7.98 -8.55 -5.27
C ARG A 46 -7.61 -9.29 -3.99
N TYR A 47 -6.32 -9.35 -3.64
CA TYR A 47 -5.87 -10.05 -2.42
C TYR A 47 -6.37 -9.40 -1.13
N ILE A 48 -6.42 -8.07 -1.09
CA ILE A 48 -6.78 -7.32 0.14
C ILE A 48 -8.23 -6.83 0.16
N GLY A 49 -9.04 -7.26 -0.82
CA GLY A 49 -10.47 -6.92 -0.91
C GLY A 49 -10.70 -5.42 -1.09
N SER A 50 -10.01 -4.81 -2.06
CA SER A 50 -10.05 -3.37 -2.35
C SER A 50 -10.19 -3.11 -3.85
N ALA A 51 -10.40 -1.85 -4.24
CA ALA A 51 -10.32 -1.41 -5.63
C ALA A 51 -8.87 -1.06 -6.02
N ARG A 52 -8.54 -1.27 -7.31
CA ARG A 52 -7.23 -0.95 -7.89
C ARG A 52 -6.84 0.52 -7.70
N GLU A 53 -7.79 1.44 -7.84
CA GLU A 53 -7.62 2.88 -7.69
C GLU A 53 -7.24 3.24 -6.26
N VAL A 54 -7.76 2.52 -5.27
CA VAL A 54 -7.43 2.71 -3.86
C VAL A 54 -6.00 2.24 -3.61
N VAL A 55 -5.63 1.04 -4.07
CA VAL A 55 -4.26 0.51 -3.96
C VAL A 55 -3.25 1.44 -4.64
N SER A 56 -3.58 1.93 -5.84
CA SER A 56 -2.74 2.87 -6.58
C SER A 56 -2.48 4.17 -5.78
N ARG A 57 -3.52 4.74 -5.14
CA ARG A 57 -3.36 5.92 -4.28
C ARG A 57 -2.51 5.62 -3.05
N MET A 58 -2.72 4.47 -2.41
CA MET A 58 -1.96 4.08 -1.22
C MET A 58 -0.49 3.83 -1.54
N LEU A 59 -0.19 3.16 -2.66
CA LEU A 59 1.20 2.96 -3.10
C LEU A 59 1.88 4.28 -3.46
N LYS A 60 1.15 5.24 -4.06
CA LYS A 60 1.67 6.60 -4.27
C LYS A 60 1.99 7.32 -2.96
N TYR A 61 1.13 7.17 -1.95
CA TYR A 61 1.36 7.72 -0.61
C TYR A 61 2.60 7.09 0.04
N PHE A 62 2.72 5.76 0.05
CA PHE A 62 3.91 5.07 0.57
C PHE A 62 5.18 5.43 -0.20
N ALA A 63 5.07 5.70 -1.51
CA ALA A 63 6.20 6.16 -2.31
C ALA A 63 6.62 7.60 -1.97
N ALA A 64 5.66 8.50 -1.75
CA ALA A 64 5.95 9.85 -1.27
C ALA A 64 6.64 9.85 0.10
N GLU A 65 6.29 8.90 0.98
CA GLU A 65 6.90 8.71 2.30
C GLU A 65 8.26 7.95 2.25
N GLY A 66 8.71 7.54 1.06
CA GLY A 66 9.95 6.79 0.87
C GLY A 66 9.91 5.35 1.41
N ILE A 67 8.72 4.79 1.63
CA ILE A 67 8.53 3.44 2.19
C ILE A 67 8.64 2.39 1.08
N VAL A 68 8.09 2.68 -0.10
CA VAL A 68 8.12 1.79 -1.27
C VAL A 68 8.44 2.56 -2.53
N GLU A 69 8.82 1.85 -3.58
CA GLU A 69 8.89 2.33 -4.95
C GLU A 69 7.94 1.49 -5.79
N ALA A 70 6.98 2.13 -6.47
CA ALA A 70 6.04 1.44 -7.34
C ALA A 70 6.44 1.64 -8.80
N SER A 71 6.53 0.56 -9.56
CA SER A 71 6.82 0.56 -10.99
C SER A 71 5.75 -0.23 -11.75
N ARG A 72 5.81 -0.23 -13.08
CA ARG A 72 4.86 -0.99 -13.89
C ARG A 72 5.09 -2.49 -13.67
N GLY A 73 4.18 -3.14 -12.95
CA GLY A 73 4.21 -4.58 -12.71
C GLY A 73 5.02 -5.00 -11.49
N GLY A 74 5.48 -4.07 -10.66
CA GLY A 74 6.18 -4.42 -9.43
C GLY A 74 6.25 -3.31 -8.40
N ILE A 75 6.49 -3.72 -7.16
CA ILE A 75 6.68 -2.84 -6.00
C ILE A 75 7.96 -3.26 -5.29
N LYS A 76 8.82 -2.30 -5.01
CA LYS A 76 10.05 -2.50 -4.25
C LYS A 76 9.90 -1.84 -2.88
N ILE A 77 10.13 -2.60 -1.83
CA ILE A 77 10.11 -2.09 -0.46
C ILE A 77 11.47 -1.44 -0.17
N LEU A 78 11.44 -0.15 0.16
CA LEU A 78 12.64 0.65 0.46
C LEU A 78 12.93 0.65 1.97
N ASP A 79 11.89 0.77 2.81
CA ASP A 79 12.01 0.80 4.27
C ASP A 79 11.05 -0.21 4.91
N LYS A 80 11.58 -1.40 5.22
CA LYS A 80 10.83 -2.47 5.90
C LYS A 80 10.42 -2.10 7.32
N GLU A 81 11.23 -1.31 8.02
CA GLU A 81 10.98 -0.96 9.41
C GLU A 81 9.80 0.03 9.49
N ARG A 82 9.76 1.04 8.61
CA ARG A 82 8.60 1.92 8.46
C ARG A 82 7.35 1.13 8.07
N LEU A 83 7.46 0.26 7.07
CA LEU A 83 6.33 -0.56 6.62
C LEU A 83 5.78 -1.43 7.75
N ARG A 84 6.65 -2.03 8.57
CA ARG A 84 6.27 -2.84 9.73
C ARG A 84 5.62 -2.01 10.83
N ARG A 85 6.05 -0.77 11.07
CA ARG A 85 5.39 0.12 12.04
C ARG A 85 3.95 0.46 11.65
N LEU A 86 3.63 0.50 10.35
CA LEU A 86 2.26 0.68 9.87
C LEU A 86 1.36 -0.56 10.09
N THR A 87 1.94 -1.71 10.46
CA THR A 87 1.17 -2.93 10.77
C THR A 87 0.73 -3.03 12.23
N LEU A 88 1.28 -2.19 13.12
CA LEU A 88 0.94 -2.15 14.55
C LEU A 88 -0.35 -1.37 14.78
#